data_AF-A0A969MXH3-F1
#
_entry.id   AF-A0A969MXH3-F1
#
_cell.length_a   1.000
_cell.length_b   1.000
_cell.length_c   1.000
_cell.angle_alpha   90.00
_cell.angle_beta   90.00
_cell.angle_gamma   90.00
#
_symmetry.space_group_name_H-M   'P 1'
#
loop_
_entity.id
_entity.type
_entity.pdbx_description
1 polymer ?
#
loop_
_entity_poly.entity_id
_entity_poly.type
_entity_poly.pdbx_seq_one_letter_code
_entity_poly.pdbx_strand_id
1 'polypeptide(L)' 'MPITWLQELHRGAAQCSDRLLHELIKQIPQENPQLAQSLRELVENYRFDIILELINSEQELHQGTQR' A
#
# COMPACT_ATOMS: atom_id res chain seq x y z
N MET A 1 -0.27 9.60 -3.23
CA MET A 1 0.99 9.04 -2.70
C MET A 1 2.05 9.02 -3.80
N PRO A 2 3.36 9.01 -3.51
CA PRO A 2 4.37 8.78 -4.54
C PRO A 2 4.16 7.40 -5.19
N ILE A 3 4.29 7.32 -6.51
CA ILE A 3 4.10 6.09 -7.29
C ILE A 3 5.01 4.95 -6.79
N THR A 4 6.22 5.29 -6.34
CA THR A 4 7.19 4.34 -5.79
C THR A 4 6.63 3.54 -4.62
N TRP A 5 5.78 4.14 -3.79
CA TRP A 5 5.16 3.44 -2.68
C TRP A 5 4.06 2.51 -3.09
N LEU A 6 3.18 2.92 -4.02
CA LEU A 6 2.16 2.01 -4.54
C LEU A 6 2.79 0.77 -5.15
N GLN A 7 3.91 0.94 -5.87
CA GLN A 7 4.65 -0.18 -6.44
C GLN A 7 5.24 -1.10 -5.36
N GLU A 8 5.86 -0.55 -4.32
CA GLU A 8 6.45 -1.35 -3.24
C GLU A 8 5.39 -2.03 -2.36
N LEU A 9 4.26 -1.36 -2.08
CA LEU A 9 3.11 -1.95 -1.40
C LEU A 9 2.50 -3.08 -2.24
N HIS A 10 2.34 -2.87 -3.55
CA HIS A 10 1.80 -3.88 -4.46
C HIS A 10 2.73 -5.08 -4.50
N ARG A 11 4.04 -4.82 -4.61
CA ARG A 11 5.07 -5.84 -4.63
C ARG A 11 5.14 -6.62 -3.31
N GLY A 12 4.99 -5.94 -2.16
CA GLY A 12 4.94 -6.57 -0.84
C GLY A 12 3.71 -7.48 -0.69
N ALA A 13 2.54 -6.98 -1.06
CA ALA A 13 1.28 -7.72 -1.01
C ALA A 13 1.23 -8.89 -2.01
N ALA A 14 1.69 -8.69 -3.25
CA ALA A 14 1.75 -9.73 -4.27
C ALA A 14 2.75 -10.86 -3.93
N GLN A 15 3.81 -10.54 -3.17
CA GLN A 15 4.74 -11.54 -2.64
C GLN A 15 4.27 -12.14 -1.31
N CYS A 16 3.10 -11.76 -0.79
CA CYS A 16 2.62 -12.10 0.56
C CYS A 16 3.71 -11.88 1.64
N SER A 17 4.53 -10.83 1.48
CA SER A 17 5.64 -10.54 2.38
C SER A 17 5.24 -9.47 3.37
N ASP A 18 4.82 -9.92 4.56
CA ASP A 18 4.53 -9.06 5.71
C ASP A 18 5.73 -8.18 6.06
N ARG A 19 6.96 -8.73 5.95
CA ARG A 19 8.20 -8.01 6.23
C ARG A 19 8.38 -6.79 5.35
N LEU A 20 8.19 -6.93 4.03
CA LEU A 20 8.30 -5.81 3.09
C LEU A 20 7.27 -4.73 3.39
N LEU A 21 6.03 -5.13 3.68
CA LEU A 21 4.96 -4.20 3.99
C LEU A 21 5.22 -3.47 5.32
N HIS A 22 5.68 -4.17 6.35
CA HIS A 22 6.08 -3.56 7.62
C HIS A 22 7.23 -2.58 7.48
N GLU A 23 8.25 -2.89 6.66
CA GLU A 23 9.34 -1.95 6.39
C GLU A 23 8.85 -0.72 5.63
N LEU A 24 7.91 -0.88 4.68
CA LEU A 24 7.32 0.25 3.98
C LEU A 24 6.50 1.14 4.93
N ILE A 25 5.73 0.53 5.85
CA ILE A 25 4.96 1.25 6.88
C ILE A 25 5.89 2.09 7.79
N LYS A 26 7.12 1.64 8.05
CA LYS A 26 8.12 2.41 8.81
C LYS A 26 8.70 3.58 8.03
N GLN A 27 8.72 3.50 6.70
CA GLN A 27 9.20 4.58 5.84
C GLN A 27 8.14 5.67 5.62
N ILE A 28 6.93 5.50 6.17
CA ILE A 28 5.86 6.49 6.05
C ILE A 28 6.19 7.74 6.86
N PRO A 29 6.32 8.91 6.23
CA PRO A 29 6.52 10.15 6.98
C PRO A 29 5.31 10.37 7.89
N GLN A 30 5.57 10.89 9.10
CA GLN A 30 4.56 11.17 10.12
C GLN A 30 3.49 12.18 9.69
N GLU A 31 3.56 12.72 8.48
CA GLU A 31 2.51 13.53 7.87
C GLU A 31 1.20 12.76 7.65
N ASN A 32 1.24 11.42 7.56
CA ASN A 32 0.03 10.59 7.41
C ASN A 32 -0.01 9.42 8.41
N PRO A 33 -0.16 9.69 9.72
CA PRO A 33 -0.13 8.67 10.75
C PRO A 33 -1.32 7.71 10.65
N GLN A 34 -2.47 8.21 10.17
CA GLN A 34 -3.67 7.41 9.93
C GLN A 34 -3.42 6.34 8.85
N LEU A 35 -2.76 6.72 7.75
CA LEU A 35 -2.43 5.79 6.67
C LEU A 35 -1.48 4.68 7.15
N ALA A 36 -0.42 5.04 7.88
CA ALA A 36 0.51 4.07 8.44
C ALA A 36 -0.18 3.09 9.39
N GLN A 37 -1.10 3.59 10.22
CA GLN A 37 -1.85 2.75 11.14
C GLN A 37 -2.79 1.80 10.41
N SER A 38 -3.58 2.30 9.45
CA SER A 38 -4.47 1.45 8.66
C SER A 38 -3.70 0.39 7.87
N LEU A 39 -2.57 0.75 7.25
CA LEU A 39 -1.72 -0.22 6.56
C LEU A 39 -1.15 -1.28 7.52
N ARG A 40 -0.69 -0.88 8.71
CA ARG A 40 -0.24 -1.82 9.74
C ARG A 40 -1.35 -2.80 10.12
N GLU A 41 -2.55 -2.29 10.40
CA GLU A 41 -3.69 -3.14 10.75
C GLU A 41 -4.01 -4.12 9.62
N LEU A 42 -3.98 -3.69 8.37
CA LEU A 42 -4.20 -4.57 7.23
C LEU A 42 -3.12 -5.67 7.14
N VAL A 43 -1.85 -5.33 7.36
CA VAL A 43 -0.74 -6.30 7.35
C VAL A 43 -0.85 -7.29 8.51
N GLU A 44 -1.13 -6.82 9.72
CA GLU A 44 -1.28 -7.67 10.91
C GLU A 44 -2.50 -8.60 10.81
N ASN A 45 -3.55 -8.18 10.09
CA ASN A 45 -4.72 -9.01 9.80
C ASN A 45 -4.55 -9.85 8.52
N TYR A 46 -3.37 -9.89 7.90
CA TYR A 46 -3.09 -10.58 6.64
C TYR A 46 -4.04 -10.18 5.49
N ARG A 47 -4.58 -8.95 5.53
CA ARG A 47 -5.50 -8.38 4.54
C ARG A 47 -4.77 -7.79 3.34
N PHE A 48 -3.93 -8.60 2.71
CA PHE A 48 -3.22 -8.21 1.49
C PHE A 48 -4.19 -7.93 0.34
N ASP A 49 -5.34 -8.59 0.31
CA ASP A 49 -6.39 -8.37 -0.69
C ASP A 49 -6.90 -6.92 -0.69
N ILE A 50 -7.17 -6.35 0.49
CA ILE A 50 -7.60 -4.93 0.59
C ILE A 50 -6.45 -4.02 0.16
N ILE A 51 -5.22 -4.33 0.58
CA ILE A 51 -4.05 -3.53 0.21
C ILE A 51 -3.95 -3.45 -1.33
N LEU A 52 -4.08 -4.58 -2.02
CA LEU A 52 -4.08 -4.65 -3.49
C LEU A 52 -5.26 -3.88 -4.10
N GLU A 53 -6.46 -3.99 -3.54
CA GLU A 53 -7.64 -3.26 -4.01
C GLU A 53 -7.48 -1.74 -3.87
N LEU A 54 -6.94 -1.27 -2.74
CA LEU A 54 -6.62 0.14 -2.48
C LEU A 54 -5.60 0.67 -3.48
N ILE A 55 -4.54 -0.09 -3.72
CA ILE A 55 -3.51 0.26 -4.69
C ILE A 55 -4.12 0.33 -6.08
N ASN A 56 -4.90 -0.69 -6.48
CA ASN A 56 -5.51 -0.72 -7.81
C ASN A 56 -6.43 0.48 -8.01
N SER A 57 -7.27 0.80 -7.02
CA SER A 57 -8.16 1.97 -7.05
C SER A 57 -7.40 3.29 -7.20
N GLU A 58 -6.29 3.45 -6.47
CA GLU A 58 -5.43 4.64 -6.56
C GLU A 58 -4.63 4.72 -7.87
N GLN A 59 -4.26 3.57 -8.46
CA GLN A 59 -3.64 3.50 -9.78
C GLN A 59 -4.66 3.87 -10.87
N GLU A 60 -5.88 3.34 -10.79
CA GLU A 60 -6.96 3.62 -11.73
C GLU A 60 -7.35 5.12 -11.71
N LEU A 61 -7.35 5.75 -10.55
CA LEU A 61 -7.57 7.20 -10.41
C LEU A 61 -6.52 8.05 -11.14
N HIS A 62 -5.26 7.61 -11.19
CA HIS A 62 -4.20 8.28 -11.96
C HIS A 62 -4.13 7.85 -13.42
N GLN A 63 -4.73 6.70 -13.79
CA GLN A 63 -4.77 6.16 -15.15
C GLN A 63 -6.04 6.59 -15.93
N GLY A 64 -6.90 7.44 -15.36
CA GLY A 64 -8.09 8.03 -15.99
C GLY A 64 -7.84 9.01 -17.16
N THR A 65 -6.63 9.05 -17.74
CA THR A 65 -6.37 9.65 -19.06
C THR A 65 -5.72 8.63 -20.00
N GLN A 66 -6.28 7.43 -20.12
CA GLN A 66 -6.16 6.66 -21.37
C GLN A 66 -7.20 5.54 -21.47
N ARG A 67 -8.45 5.87 -21.79
CA ARG A 67 -9.32 5.03 -22.65
C ARG A 67 -10.30 5.89 -23.42
#